data_AF-A0A957ZGC6-F1
#
_entry.id   AF-A0A957ZGC6-F1
#
_cell.length_a   1.000
_cell.length_b   1.000
_cell.length_c   1.000
_cell.angle_alpha   90.00
_cell.angle_beta   90.00
_cell.angle_gamma   90.00
#
_symmetry.space_group_name_H-M   'P 1'
#
loop_
_entity.id
_entity.type
_entity.pdbx_description
1 polymer ?
#
loop_
_entity_poly.entity_id
_entity_poly.type
_entity_poly.pdbx_seq_one_letter_code
_entity_poly.pdbx_strand_id
1 'polypeptide(L)'
;EAAHARGWDVLLDCAAFAPTNRLDLRQVQPDFVPLSFYKIFGYPTGVGALLARRSTLAKLRRPWFAGGTITIASVQGDGWHSLIPGEAGFEDGTVNYLNLPAVEIG
;
A
#
# COMPACT_ATOMS: atom_id res chain seq x y z
N GLU A 1 0.70 -14.08 15.02
CA GLU A 1 0.34 -15.42 15.54
C GLU A 1 -0.96 -15.45 16.32
N ALA A 2 -1.06 -14.87 17.53
CA ALA A 2 -2.29 -14.95 18.32
C ALA A 2 -3.53 -14.30 17.68
N ALA A 3 -3.35 -13.23 16.90
CA ALA A 3 -4.42 -12.60 16.11
C ALA A 3 -4.84 -13.51 14.94
N HIS A 4 -3.87 -14.01 14.17
CA HIS A 4 -4.11 -14.95 13.07
C HIS A 4 -4.82 -16.23 13.51
N ALA A 5 -4.46 -16.79 14.67
CA ALA A 5 -5.12 -17.97 15.24
C ALA A 5 -6.61 -17.75 15.53
N ARG A 6 -7.03 -16.48 15.64
CA ARG A 6 -8.43 -16.06 15.82
C ARG A 6 -9.06 -15.56 14.52
N GLY A 7 -8.39 -15.71 13.38
CA GLY A 7 -8.88 -15.29 12.06
C GLY A 7 -8.76 -13.80 11.75
N TRP A 8 -7.96 -13.05 12.51
CA TRP A 8 -7.77 -11.62 12.29
C TRP A 8 -6.57 -11.35 11.37
N ASP A 9 -6.75 -10.41 10.44
CA ASP A 9 -5.65 -9.83 9.68
C ASP A 9 -4.94 -8.75 10.53
N VAL A 10 -3.62 -8.61 10.38
CA VAL A 10 -2.77 -7.76 11.21
C VAL A 10 -2.10 -6.68 10.37
N LEU A 11 -2.31 -5.42 10.76
CA LEU A 11 -1.53 -4.28 10.31
C LEU A 11 -0.47 -3.93 11.37
N LEU A 12 0.80 -3.93 10.96
CA LEU A 12 1.91 -3.52 11.80
C LEU A 12 2.43 -2.17 11.30
N ASP A 13 2.11 -1.09 12.02
CA ASP A 13 2.61 0.24 11.66
C ASP A 13 4.12 0.34 11.90
N CYS A 14 4.88 0.38 10.80
CA CYS A 14 6.34 0.49 10.84
C CYS A 14 6.86 1.87 10.48
N ALA A 15 6.00 2.89 10.35
CA ALA A 15 6.41 4.22 9.88
C ALA A 15 7.52 4.83 10.75
N ALA A 16 7.40 4.73 12.08
CA ALA A 16 8.42 5.22 13.02
C ALA A 16 9.39 4.12 13.51
N PHE A 17 9.11 2.85 13.21
CA PHE A 17 9.96 1.73 13.60
C PHE A 17 11.12 1.52 12.63
N ALA A 18 10.83 1.51 11.32
CA ALA A 18 11.79 1.26 10.26
C ALA A 18 13.02 2.18 10.23
N PRO A 19 12.95 3.47 10.62
CA PRO A 19 14.14 4.35 10.61
C PRO A 19 15.23 3.95 11.60
N THR A 20 14.87 3.31 12.72
CA THR A 20 15.79 3.03 13.82
C THR A 20 15.88 1.55 14.18
N ASN A 21 15.14 0.69 13.47
CA ASN A 21 15.08 -0.73 13.75
C ASN A 21 15.07 -1.56 12.46
N ARG A 22 15.62 -2.78 12.54
CA ARG A 22 15.55 -3.73 11.44
C ARG A 22 14.20 -4.45 11.43
N LEU A 23 13.45 -4.30 10.34
CA LEU A 23 12.25 -5.10 10.07
C LEU A 23 12.63 -6.37 9.29
N ASP A 24 12.39 -7.55 9.86
CA ASP A 24 12.57 -8.84 9.17
C ASP A 24 11.22 -9.57 9.02
N LEU A 25 10.65 -9.48 7.82
CA LEU A 25 9.34 -10.07 7.51
C LEU A 25 9.33 -11.61 7.44
N ARG A 26 10.49 -12.25 7.58
CA ARG A 26 10.59 -13.70 7.77
C ARG A 26 10.34 -14.10 9.22
N GLN A 27 10.61 -13.18 10.16
CA GLN A 27 10.41 -13.40 11.61
C GLN A 27 9.04 -12.90 12.05
N VAL A 28 8.68 -11.68 11.66
CA VAL A 28 7.36 -11.10 11.94
C VAL A 28 6.53 -11.12 10.67
N GLN A 29 5.34 -11.71 10.72
CA GLN A 29 4.55 -12.00 9.52
C GLN A 29 3.19 -11.26 9.52
N PRO A 30 3.16 -9.91 9.59
CA PRO A 30 1.91 -9.15 9.45
C PRO A 30 1.34 -9.27 8.02
N ASP A 31 0.09 -8.85 7.87
CA ASP A 31 -0.61 -8.81 6.59
C ASP A 31 -0.40 -7.50 5.85
N PHE A 32 -0.24 -6.41 6.61
CA PHE A 32 -0.03 -5.06 6.12
C PHE A 32 1.09 -4.36 6.91
N VAL A 33 1.97 -3.65 6.22
CA VAL A 33 3.05 -2.85 6.82
C VAL A 33 3.16 -1.50 6.11
N PRO A 34 2.59 -0.43 6.68
CA PRO A 34 2.83 0.91 6.17
C PRO A 34 4.25 1.38 6.52
N LEU A 35 4.86 2.07 5.57
CA LEU A 35 6.19 2.68 5.66
C LEU A 35 6.10 4.15 5.26
N SER A 36 6.93 4.96 5.89
CA SER A 36 7.00 6.40 5.62
C SER A 36 8.42 6.78 5.23
N PHE A 37 8.62 7.19 3.98
CA PHE A 37 9.96 7.41 3.45
C PHE A 37 10.62 8.65 4.06
N TYR A 38 9.87 9.73 4.32
CA TYR A 38 10.44 10.89 5.01
C TYR A 38 10.94 10.57 6.43
N LYS A 39 10.41 9.52 7.09
CA LYS A 39 10.92 9.11 8.40
C LYS A 39 12.22 8.31 8.27
N ILE A 40 12.35 7.53 7.20
CA ILE A 40 13.51 6.66 6.94
C ILE A 40 14.68 7.47 6.35
N PHE A 41 14.38 8.34 5.39
CA PHE A 41 15.34 9.10 4.57
C PHE A 41 15.31 10.61 4.85
N GLY A 42 14.45 11.11 5.76
CA GLY A 42 14.35 12.56 6.04
C GLY A 42 13.65 13.40 4.95
N TYR A 43 13.75 13.00 3.69
CA TYR A 43 13.15 13.66 2.52
C TYR A 43 12.82 12.61 1.44
N PRO A 44 11.76 12.80 0.63
CA PRO A 44 10.76 13.85 0.70
C PRO A 44 9.52 13.48 1.53
N THR A 45 8.77 14.49 1.94
CA THR A 45 7.45 14.30 2.55
C THR A 45 6.41 13.86 1.53
N GLY A 46 5.38 13.14 1.97
CA GLY A 46 4.26 12.71 1.12
C GLY A 46 4.49 11.45 0.29
N VAL A 47 5.62 10.75 0.49
CA VAL A 47 5.91 9.46 -0.16
C VAL A 47 6.11 8.37 0.90
N GLY A 48 5.66 7.16 0.58
CA GLY A 48 5.77 5.98 1.42
C GLY A 48 5.41 4.73 0.64
N ALA A 49 5.23 3.63 1.36
CA ALA A 49 4.81 2.36 0.76
C ALA A 49 3.92 1.59 1.72
N LEU A 50 3.06 0.73 1.16
CA LEU A 50 2.34 -0.30 1.91
C LEU A 50 2.82 -1.65 1.41
N LEU A 51 3.47 -2.42 2.28
CA LEU A 51 3.71 -3.84 2.00
C LEU A 51 2.46 -4.61 2.39
N ALA A 52 1.92 -5.41 1.47
CA ALA A 52 0.74 -6.22 1.71
C ALA A 52 0.99 -7.65 1.21
N ARG A 53 0.53 -8.66 1.96
CA ARG A 53 0.52 -10.03 1.44
C ARG A 53 -0.51 -10.14 0.33
N ARG A 54 -0.18 -10.87 -0.74
CA ARG A 54 -1.08 -11.04 -1.90
C ARG A 54 -2.45 -11.59 -1.51
N SER A 55 -2.49 -12.53 -0.56
CA SER A 55 -3.73 -13.13 -0.06
C SER A 55 -4.63 -12.15 0.69
N THR A 56 -4.06 -11.22 1.47
CA THR A 56 -4.84 -10.22 2.22
C THR A 56 -5.12 -8.96 1.43
N LEU A 57 -4.24 -8.58 0.49
CA LEU A 57 -4.51 -7.52 -0.49
C LEU A 57 -5.78 -7.83 -1.29
N ALA A 58 -5.99 -9.10 -1.67
CA ALA A 58 -7.18 -9.55 -2.38
C ALA A 58 -8.49 -9.43 -1.55
N LYS A 59 -8.40 -9.28 -0.21
CA LYS A 59 -9.56 -9.05 0.65
C LYS A 59 -9.98 -7.57 0.67
N LEU A 60 -9.05 -6.66 0.35
CA LEU A 60 -9.34 -5.23 0.39
C LEU A 60 -10.36 -4.87 -0.69
N ARG A 61 -11.38 -4.12 -0.27
CA ARG A 61 -12.38 -3.56 -1.16
C ARG A 61 -12.25 -2.06 -1.14
N ARG A 62 -12.07 -1.49 -2.31
CA ARG A 62 -11.98 -0.05 -2.50
C ARG A 62 -13.36 0.46 -2.96
N PRO A 63 -14.07 1.28 -2.17
CA PRO A 63 -15.44 1.71 -2.50
C PRO A 63 -15.49 2.89 -3.48
N TRP A 64 -14.34 3.42 -3.89
CA TRP A 64 -14.21 4.49 -4.88
C TRP A 64 -13.15 4.11 -5.92
N PHE A 65 -13.09 4.85 -7.02
CA PHE A 65 -12.04 4.69 -8.02
C PHE A 65 -11.41 6.05 -8.38
N ALA A 66 -10.18 5.99 -8.87
CA ALA A 66 -9.45 7.11 -9.47
C ALA A 66 -8.91 6.69 -10.86
N GLY A 67 -8.51 7.67 -11.68
CA GLY A 67 -8.09 7.41 -13.06
C GLY A 67 -6.97 6.36 -13.22
N GLY A 68 -6.06 6.24 -12.24
CA GLY A 68 -4.97 5.25 -12.25
C GLY A 68 -5.35 3.85 -11.74
N THR A 69 -6.58 3.66 -11.26
CA THR A 69 -6.96 2.49 -10.44
C THR A 69 -7.92 1.55 -11.15
N ILE A 70 -8.36 1.92 -12.36
CA ILE A 70 -9.38 1.20 -13.13
C ILE A 70 -8.84 0.82 -14.50
N THR A 71 -9.32 -0.32 -15.01
CA THR A 71 -9.06 -0.76 -16.39
C THR A 71 -10.04 -0.11 -17.36
N ILE A 72 -11.31 0.02 -16.96
CA ILE A 72 -12.42 0.54 -17.77
C ILE A 72 -13.39 1.30 -16.87
N ALA A 73 -13.92 2.42 -17.36
CA ALA A 73 -15.15 3.04 -16.87
C ALA A 73 -16.18 3.06 -18.00
N SER A 74 -17.42 2.66 -17.71
CA SER A 74 -18.52 2.64 -18.69
C SER A 74 -19.80 3.16 -18.07
N VAL A 75 -20.58 3.88 -18.88
CA VAL A 75 -21.95 4.31 -18.56
C VAL A 75 -23.01 3.31 -19.05
N GLN A 76 -22.61 2.33 -19.88
CA GLN A 76 -23.46 1.26 -20.41
C GLN A 76 -22.86 -0.10 -20.04
N GLY A 77 -23.56 -0.87 -19.21
CA GLY A 77 -23.15 -2.20 -18.72
C GLY A 77 -23.32 -2.36 -17.20
N ASP A 78 -23.45 -3.62 -16.74
CA ASP A 78 -23.47 -3.94 -15.31
C ASP A 78 -22.06 -3.76 -14.73
N GLY A 79 -21.86 -2.64 -14.02
CA GLY A 79 -20.57 -2.29 -13.40
C GLY A 79 -20.01 -1.00 -13.96
N TRP A 80 -20.11 0.08 -13.18
CA TRP A 80 -19.72 1.43 -13.56
C TRP A 80 -18.20 1.57 -13.82
N HIS A 81 -17.39 0.67 -13.23
CA HIS A 81 -15.94 0.60 -13.41
C HIS A 81 -15.40 -0.80 -13.02
N SER A 82 -14.23 -1.17 -13.53
CA SER A 82 -13.45 -2.33 -13.08
C SER A 82 -12.11 -1.90 -12.53
N LEU A 83 -11.81 -2.24 -11.28
CA LEU A 83 -10.51 -1.96 -10.65
C LEU A 83 -9.40 -2.80 -11.29
N ILE A 84 -8.19 -2.24 -11.34
CA ILE A 84 -6.99 -2.98 -11.72
C ILE A 84 -6.69 -4.01 -10.61
N PRO A 85 -6.46 -5.29 -10.95
CA PRO A 85 -6.11 -6.30 -9.96
C PRO A 85 -4.77 -5.98 -9.27
N GLY A 86 -4.66 -6.37 -8.00
CA GLY A 86 -3.41 -6.22 -7.25
C GLY A 86 -3.20 -4.82 -6.69
N GLU A 87 -1.94 -4.43 -6.50
CA GLU A 87 -1.53 -3.20 -5.84
C GLU A 87 -1.88 -1.94 -6.63
N ALA A 88 -1.81 -2.00 -7.96
CA ALA A 88 -2.12 -0.86 -8.83
C ALA A 88 -3.57 -0.35 -8.66
N GLY A 89 -4.52 -1.21 -8.26
CA GLY A 89 -5.88 -0.79 -7.91
C GLY A 89 -5.96 0.14 -6.69
N PHE A 90 -4.88 0.25 -5.92
CA PHE A 90 -4.74 1.10 -4.73
C PHE A 90 -3.80 2.29 -4.95
N GLU A 91 -3.28 2.49 -6.17
CA GLU A 91 -2.40 3.60 -6.52
C GLU A 91 -3.16 4.68 -7.29
N ASP A 92 -3.38 5.83 -6.65
CA ASP A 92 -4.24 6.87 -7.20
C ASP A 92 -3.57 7.67 -8.31
N GLY A 93 -4.08 7.49 -9.53
CA GLY A 93 -3.83 8.40 -10.64
C GLY A 93 -2.35 8.58 -10.97
N THR A 94 -1.98 9.79 -11.34
CA THR A 94 -0.60 10.13 -11.63
C THR A 94 0.17 10.28 -10.31
N VAL A 95 1.10 9.36 -10.06
CA VAL A 95 2.02 9.45 -8.92
C VAL A 95 2.84 10.75 -8.98
N ASN A 96 3.32 11.22 -7.83
CA ASN A 96 4.20 12.40 -7.79
C ASN A 96 5.60 12.05 -8.33
N TYR A 97 5.72 11.96 -9.65
CA TYR A 97 6.91 11.51 -10.38
C TYR A 97 8.11 12.43 -10.22
N LEU A 98 7.93 13.67 -9.77
CA LEU A 98 9.03 14.56 -9.40
C LEU A 98 9.59 14.23 -8.01
N ASN A 99 8.75 13.71 -7.12
CA ASN A 99 9.10 13.46 -5.72
C ASN A 99 9.60 12.04 -5.49
N LEU A 100 9.19 11.06 -6.30
CA LEU A 100 9.69 9.68 -6.20
C LEU A 100 11.23 9.58 -6.35
N PRO A 101 11.87 10.21 -7.35
CA PRO A 101 13.34 10.20 -7.47
C PRO A 101 14.04 10.89 -6.29
N ALA A 102 13.38 11.85 -5.65
CA ALA A 102 13.93 12.59 -4.50
C ALA A 102 14.18 11.69 -3.28
N VAL A 103 13.60 10.48 -3.23
CA VAL A 103 13.88 9.48 -2.19
C VAL A 103 15.35 9.06 -2.20
N GLU A 104 16.02 9.03 -3.36
CA GLU A 104 17.44 8.66 -3.47
C GLU A 104 18.39 9.71 -2.87
N ILE A 105 17.89 10.93 -2.65
CA ILE A 105 18.67 12.06 -2.13
C ILE A 105 18.60 12.13 -0.59
N GLY A 106 17.60 11.51 0.03
CA GLY A 106 17.40 11.47 1.48
C GLY A 106 18.29 10.47 2.21
#